data_AF-A0A4Q2Z725-F1
#
_entry.id   AF-A0A4Q2Z725-F1
#
_cell.length_a   1.000
_cell.length_b   1.000
_cell.length_c   1.000
_cell.angle_alpha   90.00
_cell.angle_beta   90.00
_cell.angle_gamma   90.00
#
_symmetry.space_group_name_H-M   'P 1'
#
loop_
_entity.id
_entity.type
_entity.pdbx_description
1 polymer ?
#
loop_
_entity_poly.entity_id
_entity_poly.type
_entity_poly.pdbx_seq_one_letter_code
_entity_poly.pdbx_strand_id
1 'polypeptide(L)' 'MKQTPKLFGTDGIRGRVNEFPITAEVALRMGKAVANVLRSSGRTRNRVLIGKDTRISGYMLETAITSGLVSMGMDVYL' A
#
# COMPACT_ATOMS: atom_id res chain seq x y z
N MET A 1 10.25 7.88 24.62
CA MET A 1 9.34 7.27 23.63
C MET A 1 9.98 7.45 22.25
N LYS A 2 10.21 6.38 21.48
CA LYS A 2 10.69 6.52 20.09
C LYS A 2 9.58 7.19 19.29
N GLN A 3 9.85 8.37 18.71
CA GLN A 3 8.92 8.99 17.78
C GLN A 3 8.78 8.07 16.57
N THR A 4 7.56 7.67 16.26
CA THR A 4 7.30 6.90 15.03
C THR A 4 7.39 7.87 13.85
N PRO A 5 8.23 7.60 12.84
CA PRO A 5 8.35 8.50 11.69
C PRO A 5 6.99 8.70 11.02
N LYS A 6 6.66 9.96 10.70
CA LYS A 6 5.45 10.28 9.93
C LYS A 6 5.61 9.74 8.51
N LEU A 7 4.86 8.69 8.17
CA LEU A 7 4.94 8.04 6.85
C LEU A 7 4.22 8.84 5.75
N PHE A 8 3.04 9.40 6.06
CA PHE A 8 2.21 10.11 5.07
C PHE A 8 2.45 11.62 5.14
N GLY A 9 3.00 12.19 4.06
CA GLY A 9 2.99 13.63 3.79
C GLY A 9 1.77 14.05 2.96
N THR A 10 1.80 15.26 2.39
CA THR A 10 0.74 15.76 1.49
C THR A 10 0.53 14.86 0.28
N ASP A 11 1.63 14.36 -0.29
CA ASP A 11 1.64 13.55 -1.51
C ASP A 11 1.89 12.05 -1.22
N GLY A 12 1.48 11.58 -0.05
CA GLY A 12 1.67 10.19 0.37
C GLY A 12 3.06 9.89 0.96
N ILE A 13 3.51 8.63 0.80
CA ILE A 13 4.80 8.16 1.30
C ILE A 13 5.87 8.42 0.24
N ARG A 14 6.94 9.12 0.61
CA ARG A 14 8.06 9.45 -0.30
C ARG A 14 9.40 9.03 0.30
N GLY A 15 10.35 8.72 -0.58
CA GLY A 15 11.70 8.32 -0.19
C GLY A 15 12.43 7.62 -1.33
N ARG A 16 13.66 7.20 -1.04
CA ARG A 16 14.44 6.37 -1.94
C ARG A 16 13.99 4.92 -1.84
N VAL A 17 13.81 4.27 -2.98
CA VAL A 17 13.40 2.85 -3.05
C VAL A 17 14.45 1.99 -2.36
N ASN A 18 14.00 0.96 -1.64
CA ASN A 18 14.79 0.05 -0.80
C ASN A 18 15.39 0.69 0.45
N GLU A 19 15.06 1.94 0.74
CA GLU A 19 15.37 2.61 2.01
C GLU A 19 14.08 2.96 2.72
N PHE A 20 14.09 2.95 4.05
CA PHE A 20 12.92 3.36 4.81
C PHE A 20 12.56 4.83 4.47
N PRO A 21 11.29 5.15 4.12
CA PRO A 21 10.10 4.30 4.23
C PRO A 21 9.67 3.56 2.95
N ILE A 22 10.36 3.66 1.82
CA ILE A 22 9.98 3.02 0.55
C ILE A 22 10.62 1.63 0.44
N THR A 23 10.13 0.68 1.23
CA THR A 23 10.53 -0.74 1.14
C THR A 23 9.33 -1.62 0.79
N ALA A 24 9.59 -2.81 0.23
CA ALA A 24 8.54 -3.79 -0.07
C ALA A 24 7.75 -4.20 1.19
N GLU A 25 8.41 -4.31 2.34
CA GLU A 25 7.76 -4.64 3.62
C GLU A 25 6.80 -3.53 4.07
N VAL A 26 7.22 -2.26 3.95
CA VAL A 26 6.35 -1.12 4.27
C VAL A 26 5.17 -1.08 3.30
N ALA A 27 5.39 -1.33 2.01
CA ALA A 27 4.34 -1.37 0.99
C ALA A 27 3.31 -2.50 1.27
N LEU A 28 3.77 -3.68 1.67
CA LEU A 28 2.91 -4.80 2.10
C LEU A 28 2.05 -4.42 3.31
N ARG A 29 2.68 -3.84 4.34
CA ARG A 29 1.99 -3.39 5.56
C ARG A 29 1.00 -2.25 5.27
N MET A 30 1.37 -1.36 4.34
CA MET A 30 0.50 -0.30 3.85
C MET A 30 -0.74 -0.89 3.16
N GLY A 31 -0.58 -1.88 2.29
CA GLY A 31 -1.71 -2.57 1.66
C GLY A 31 -2.70 -3.15 2.68
N LYS A 32 -2.20 -3.81 3.73
CA LYS A 32 -3.03 -4.30 4.83
C LYS A 32 -3.74 -3.19 5.60
N ALA A 33 -3.03 -2.09 5.89
CA ALA A 33 -3.59 -0.94 6.58
C ALA A 33 -4.69 -0.26 5.75
N VAL A 34 -4.47 -0.09 4.45
CA VAL A 34 -5.46 0.45 3.50
C VAL A 34 -6.68 -0.46 3.45
N ALA A 35 -6.51 -1.77 3.35
CA ALA A 35 -7.65 -2.70 3.38
C ALA A 35 -8.45 -2.58 4.69
N ASN A 36 -7.79 -2.44 5.83
CA ASN A 36 -8.47 -2.28 7.12
C ASN A 36 -9.29 -0.98 7.19
N VAL A 37 -8.79 0.11 6.60
CA VAL A 37 -9.52 1.39 6.53
C VAL A 37 -10.67 1.34 5.53
N LEU A 38 -10.47 0.70 4.37
CA LEU A 38 -11.47 0.59 3.32
C LEU A 38 -12.58 -0.43 3.65
N ARG A 39 -12.31 -1.36 4.57
CA ARG A 39 -13.32 -2.26 5.13
C ARG A 39 -14.29 -1.45 6.01
N SER A 40 -15.38 -0.94 5.43
CA SER A 40 -16.52 -0.45 6.21
C SER A 40 -17.90 -0.86 5.64
N SER A 41 -18.67 -1.47 6.55
CA SER A 41 -20.13 -1.52 6.72
C SER A 41 -21.04 -1.74 5.49
N GLY A 42 -20.91 -2.87 4.79
CA GLY A 42 -22.05 -3.44 4.05
C GLY A 42 -22.04 -3.28 2.53
N ARG A 43 -20.93 -2.86 1.91
CA ARG A 43 -20.78 -2.99 0.45
C ARG A 43 -20.32 -4.40 0.07
N THR A 44 -21.01 -4.97 -0.91
CA THR A 44 -20.89 -6.38 -1.32
C THR A 44 -19.59 -6.72 -2.05
N ARG A 45 -18.74 -5.75 -2.42
CA ARG A 45 -17.44 -5.99 -3.08
C ARG A 45 -16.37 -4.96 -2.69
N ASN A 46 -15.28 -5.45 -2.10
CA ASN A 46 -14.14 -4.66 -1.64
C ASN A 46 -13.09 -4.52 -2.76
N ARG A 47 -13.36 -3.65 -3.75
CA ARG A 47 -12.51 -3.49 -4.93
C ARG A 47 -11.49 -2.36 -4.76
N VAL A 48 -10.27 -2.57 -5.27
CA VAL A 48 -9.18 -1.56 -5.29
C VAL A 48 -8.54 -1.54 -6.67
N LEU A 49 -8.35 -0.35 -7.23
CA LEU A 49 -7.53 -0.12 -8.44
C LEU A 49 -6.16 0.41 -8.01
N ILE A 50 -5.09 -0.18 -8.51
CA ILE A 50 -3.72 0.31 -8.33
C ILE A 50 -3.24 0.87 -9.65
N GLY A 51 -2.76 2.12 -9.64
CA GLY A 51 -2.03 2.71 -10.75
C GLY A 51 -0.57 2.92 -10.36
N LYS A 52 0.34 2.70 -11.30
CA LYS A 52 1.77 2.99 -11.15
C LYS A 52 2.29 3.86 -12.30
N ASP A 53 3.43 4.52 -12.07
CA ASP A 53 4.20 5.18 -13.12
C ASP A 53 5.10 4.18 -13.87
N THR A 54 5.97 4.69 -14.74
CA THR A 54 6.88 3.88 -15.56
C THR A 54 8.15 3.44 -14.83
N ARG A 55 8.33 3.75 -13.53
CA ARG A 55 9.55 3.38 -12.81
C ARG A 55 9.63 1.88 -12.60
N ILE A 56 10.84 1.34 -12.73
CA ILE A 56 11.11 -0.09 -12.50
C ILE A 56 10.74 -0.54 -11.07
N SER A 57 10.87 0.33 -10.09
CA SER A 57 10.46 0.08 -8.71
C SER A 57 8.94 -0.11 -8.56
N GLY A 58 8.16 0.41 -9.51
CA GLY A 58 6.70 0.30 -9.53
C GLY A 58 6.24 -1.15 -9.50
N TYR A 59 6.91 -2.07 -10.22
CA TYR A 59 6.56 -3.49 -10.23
C TYR A 59 6.66 -4.13 -8.84
N MET A 60 7.74 -3.84 -8.12
CA MET A 60 7.95 -4.36 -6.76
C MET A 60 6.92 -3.78 -5.79
N LEU A 61 6.68 -2.47 -5.85
CA LEU A 61 5.76 -1.79 -4.95
C LEU A 61 4.31 -2.20 -5.22
N GLU A 62 3.88 -2.24 -6.49
CA GLU A 62 2.57 -2.71 -6.91
C GLU A 62 2.32 -4.15 -6.44
N THR A 63 3.27 -5.06 -6.64
CA THR A 63 3.16 -6.45 -6.20
C THR A 63 3.03 -6.56 -4.67
N ALA A 64 3.83 -5.79 -3.92
CA ALA A 64 3.79 -5.79 -2.46
C ALA A 64 2.46 -5.23 -1.90
N ILE A 65 1.99 -4.11 -2.46
CA ILE A 65 0.70 -3.49 -2.09
C ILE A 65 -0.44 -4.45 -2.41
N THR A 66 -0.44 -5.02 -3.61
CA THR A 66 -1.42 -6.02 -4.07
C THR A 66 -1.47 -7.20 -3.11
N SER A 67 -0.31 -7.76 -2.74
CA SER A 67 -0.24 -8.87 -1.78
C SER A 67 -0.84 -8.51 -0.42
N GLY A 68 -0.61 -7.28 0.05
CA GLY A 68 -1.18 -6.78 1.30
C GLY A 68 -2.70 -6.68 1.24
N LEU A 69 -3.23 -6.10 0.18
CA LEU A 69 -4.67 -5.95 -0.06
C LEU A 69 -5.38 -7.31 -0.24
N VAL A 70 -4.84 -8.20 -1.08
CA VAL A 70 -5.40 -9.53 -1.34
C VAL A 70 -5.39 -10.39 -0.07
N SER A 71 -4.34 -10.31 0.75
CA SER A 71 -4.30 -11.02 2.03
C SER A 71 -5.42 -10.63 3.01
N MET A 72 -6.04 -9.47 2.79
CA MET A 72 -7.16 -8.95 3.57
C MET A 72 -8.52 -9.12 2.85
N GLY A 73 -8.57 -9.87 1.76
CA GLY A 73 -9.78 -10.19 0.99
C GLY A 73 -10.29 -9.03 0.14
N MET A 74 -9.39 -8.21 -0.40
CA MET A 74 -9.73 -7.18 -1.41
C MET A 74 -9.58 -7.75 -2.83
N ASP A 75 -10.48 -7.34 -3.73
CA ASP A 75 -10.35 -7.58 -5.17
C ASP A 75 -9.49 -6.48 -5.79
N VAL A 76 -8.28 -6.82 -6.25
CA VAL A 76 -7.33 -5.83 -6.80
C VAL A 76 -7.33 -5.84 -8.33
N TYR A 77 -7.36 -4.65 -8.91
CA TYR A 77 -7.23 -4.38 -10.33
C TYR A 77 -5.94 -3.57 -10.55
N LEU A 78 -5.21 -3.89 -11.61
CA LEU A 78 -3.94 -3.26 -11.99
C LEU A 78 -4.11 -2.52 -13.33
#